data_AF-A0ABD0Z5I5-F1
#
_entry.id   AF-A0ABD0Z5I5-F1
#
_cell.length_a   1.000
_cell.length_b   1.000
_cell.length_c   1.000
_cell.angle_alpha   90.00
_cell.angle_beta   90.00
_cell.angle_gamma   90.00
#
_symmetry.space_group_name_H-M   'P 1'
#
loop_
_entity.id
_entity.type
_entity.pdbx_description
1 polymer ?
#
loop_
_entity_poly.entity_id
_entity_poly.type
_entity_poly.pdbx_seq_one_letter_code
_entity_poly.pdbx_strand_id
1 'polypeptide(L)'
;MKINDMKKMSIHIGGYVLIAAVMVSVILQQPELVTGQARVPAMFVLGDSLVEVGNNNFLPIIARANYLPYGIDLNFRPTGRFSNGLNFIDLLARLVNITSPPPFADPTTSGNRILGGVNYASAAAGILDESGQNYGSRFSMNQQMVNLQTTLSQLRTMMSPQAYTDYLSRSLVILVFGSNDYINNYLMPNLYSSSFRYRPPEFAYLLLNQYARQLLALYSLGLRKIFIPGLAPLGCIPNQRATGVAPPDRCVDNVNKILGTFNEGLKSLVDQLNQRLPGAIYVYGNTYSSIGDILNNPVAYGFTVVDRACCGVGRNQGQITCLPFQTPCLNRSQYVFWDAFHPTQAANSILARRAFYGPPSDAYPVNVQQMTLLH
;
A
#
# COMPACT_ATOMS: atom_id res chain seq x y z
N MET A 1 33.18 -12.30 74.60
CA MET A 1 34.27 -13.30 74.52
C MET A 1 34.85 -13.25 73.11
N LYS A 2 36.10 -12.75 72.99
CA LYS A 2 37.13 -12.91 71.92
C LYS A 2 36.65 -12.88 70.45
N ILE A 3 36.94 -11.86 69.63
CA ILE A 3 38.23 -11.46 69.02
C ILE A 3 38.98 -12.63 68.35
N ASN A 4 39.09 -12.56 67.01
CA ASN A 4 40.21 -12.96 66.11
C ASN A 4 39.62 -13.25 64.71
N ASP A 5 40.16 -12.86 63.56
CA ASP A 5 41.36 -12.09 63.24
C ASP A 5 41.27 -11.66 61.76
N MET A 6 41.84 -10.49 61.47
CA MET A 6 42.05 -9.96 60.13
C MET A 6 43.09 -10.76 59.35
N LYS A 7 42.92 -10.92 58.03
CA LYS A 7 44.04 -10.73 57.09
C LYS A 7 43.60 -9.98 55.84
N LYS A 8 44.23 -8.82 55.67
CA LYS A 8 44.23 -7.94 54.50
C LYS A 8 44.80 -8.67 53.28
N MET A 9 44.23 -8.41 52.11
CA MET A 9 45.02 -8.28 50.89
C MET A 9 44.59 -6.98 50.20
N SER A 10 45.51 -6.04 50.15
CA SER A 10 45.35 -4.75 49.49
C SER A 10 45.99 -4.84 48.13
N ILE A 11 45.26 -4.47 47.08
CA ILE A 11 45.84 -3.97 45.84
C ILE A 11 45.15 -2.64 45.56
N HIS A 12 45.88 -1.56 45.78
CA HIS A 12 45.59 -0.25 45.23
C HIS A 12 45.84 -0.26 43.71
N ILE A 13 44.99 0.44 42.95
CA ILE A 13 45.26 1.35 41.82
C ILE A 13 43.84 1.83 41.44
N GLY A 14 43.42 3.07 41.72
CA GLY A 14 43.94 4.29 41.14
C GLY A 14 43.24 4.52 39.78
N GLY A 15 42.27 5.43 39.72
CA GLY A 15 41.75 5.89 38.43
C GLY A 15 40.29 6.33 38.41
N TYR A 16 40.09 7.63 38.53
CA TYR A 16 39.03 8.45 37.92
C TYR A 16 37.62 7.84 37.78
N VAL A 17 36.71 8.33 38.62
CA VAL A 17 35.27 8.37 38.33
C VAL A 17 35.08 9.27 37.11
N LEU A 18 35.16 8.69 35.92
CA LEU A 18 34.65 9.30 34.70
C LEU A 18 33.15 9.00 34.67
N ILE A 19 32.36 10.04 34.96
CA ILE A 19 30.95 10.12 34.57
C ILE A 19 30.94 10.02 33.06
N ALA A 20 30.86 8.81 32.52
CA ALA A 20 30.53 8.59 31.12
C ALA A 20 29.05 8.92 30.98
N ALA A 21 28.78 10.20 30.71
CA ALA A 21 27.53 10.61 30.10
C ALA A 21 27.38 9.77 28.83
N VAL A 22 26.53 8.75 28.90
CA VAL A 22 25.99 8.08 27.72
C VAL A 22 25.11 9.12 27.06
N MET A 23 25.74 9.98 26.24
CA MET A 23 25.08 10.71 25.18
C MET A 23 24.48 9.65 24.28
N VAL A 24 23.26 9.23 24.61
CA VAL A 24 22.33 8.62 23.66
C VAL A 24 22.26 9.64 22.54
N SER A 25 23.04 9.39 21.51
CA SER A 25 22.91 10.08 20.24
C SER A 25 21.54 9.64 19.75
N VAL A 26 20.52 10.41 20.11
CA VAL A 26 19.26 10.43 19.40
C VAL A 26 19.66 10.90 18.00
N ILE A 27 19.98 9.94 17.15
CA ILE A 27 20.00 10.17 15.72
C ILE A 27 18.53 10.44 15.39
N LEU A 28 18.14 11.71 15.52
CA LEU A 28 16.99 12.25 14.83
C LEU A 28 17.22 11.87 13.37
N GLN A 29 16.51 10.85 12.90
CA GLN A 29 16.40 10.59 11.48
C GLN A 29 15.80 11.85 10.88
N GLN A 30 16.69 12.67 10.34
CA GLN A 30 16.37 13.68 9.34
C GLN A 30 15.48 12.96 8.32
N PRO A 31 14.40 13.61 7.82
CA PRO A 31 13.66 13.04 6.68
C PRO A 31 14.70 12.68 5.62
N GLU A 32 14.63 11.44 5.10
CA GLU A 32 15.53 11.00 4.03
C GLU A 32 15.55 12.08 2.96
N LEU A 33 16.69 12.76 2.81
CA LEU A 33 16.83 13.85 1.87
C LEU A 33 16.57 13.28 0.48
N VAL A 34 15.44 13.67 -0.11
CA VAL A 34 15.16 13.44 -1.51
C VAL A 34 16.22 14.20 -2.30
N THR A 35 17.14 13.47 -2.90
CA THR A 35 18.26 14.01 -3.67
C THR A 35 17.84 14.11 -5.13
N GLY A 36 17.34 15.28 -5.54
CA GLY A 36 16.94 15.54 -6.93
C GLY A 36 15.72 16.44 -7.03
N GLN A 37 15.49 16.99 -8.23
CA GLN A 37 14.30 17.77 -8.51
C GLN A 37 13.07 16.86 -8.54
N ALA A 38 12.01 17.26 -7.84
CA ALA A 38 10.72 16.57 -7.83
C ALA A 38 10.14 16.48 -9.25
N ARG A 39 9.68 15.29 -9.65
CA ARG A 39 9.08 15.07 -10.98
C ARG A 39 7.62 15.52 -11.05
N VAL A 40 6.94 15.59 -9.91
CA VAL A 40 5.56 16.05 -9.75
C VAL A 40 5.48 16.94 -8.51
N PRO A 41 4.56 17.92 -8.47
CA PRO A 41 4.41 18.77 -7.29
C PRO A 41 3.86 18.02 -6.07
N ALA A 42 2.99 17.03 -6.30
CA ALA A 42 2.39 16.24 -5.23
C ALA A 42 1.92 14.86 -5.71
N MET A 43 1.71 13.98 -4.74
CA MET A 43 1.09 12.67 -4.95
C MET A 43 -0.07 12.45 -3.98
N PHE A 44 -1.28 12.31 -4.52
CA PHE A 44 -2.50 11.98 -3.77
C PHE A 44 -2.81 10.49 -3.91
N VAL A 45 -3.10 9.83 -2.81
CA VAL A 45 -3.16 8.36 -2.78
C VAL A 45 -4.47 7.93 -2.17
N LEU A 46 -5.29 7.23 -2.96
CA LEU A 46 -6.51 6.61 -2.49
C LEU A 46 -6.33 5.09 -2.66
N GLY A 47 -6.77 4.32 -1.69
CA GLY A 47 -6.68 2.87 -1.83
C GLY A 47 -6.96 2.08 -0.56
N ASP A 48 -6.48 0.85 -0.56
CA ASP A 48 -6.58 -0.07 0.56
C ASP A 48 -5.24 -0.25 1.30
N SER A 49 -5.12 -1.35 2.04
CA SER A 49 -3.93 -1.70 2.82
C SER A 49 -2.65 -1.84 2.00
N LEU A 50 -2.73 -2.05 0.68
CA LEU A 50 -1.57 -2.16 -0.19
C LEU A 50 -0.79 -0.84 -0.33
N VAL A 51 -1.46 0.29 -0.11
CA VAL A 51 -0.85 1.63 -0.17
C VAL A 51 -1.10 2.46 1.09
N GLU A 52 -1.67 1.87 2.14
CA GLU A 52 -1.85 2.55 3.42
C GLU A 52 -0.53 2.82 4.14
N VAL A 53 -0.42 4.00 4.74
CA VAL A 53 0.75 4.48 5.50
C VAL A 53 0.43 4.84 6.97
N GLY A 54 -0.73 4.39 7.48
CA GLY A 54 -1.12 4.52 8.90
C GLY A 54 -2.43 5.26 9.19
N ASN A 55 -3.35 5.41 8.23
CA ASN A 55 -4.66 6.02 8.50
C ASN A 55 -5.48 5.21 9.52
N ASN A 56 -5.44 3.88 9.45
CA ASN A 56 -6.20 2.99 10.33
C ASN A 56 -5.73 3.02 11.79
N ASN A 57 -4.58 3.64 12.07
CA ASN A 57 -4.11 3.85 13.44
C ASN A 57 -5.02 4.80 14.22
N PHE A 58 -5.79 5.63 13.51
CA PHE A 58 -6.68 6.64 14.06
C PHE A 58 -8.16 6.23 13.98
N LEU A 59 -8.47 5.01 13.53
CA LEU A 59 -9.83 4.52 13.33
C LEU A 59 -10.12 3.31 14.24
N PRO A 60 -11.36 3.12 14.72
CA PRO A 60 -11.75 1.91 15.43
C PRO A 60 -11.96 0.73 14.46
N ILE A 61 -10.87 0.07 14.09
CA ILE A 61 -10.78 -1.03 13.12
C ILE A 61 -9.82 -2.11 13.61
N ILE A 62 -10.10 -3.37 13.28
CA ILE A 62 -9.22 -4.49 13.63
C ILE A 62 -8.05 -4.65 12.63
N ALA A 63 -8.24 -4.25 11.38
CA ALA A 63 -7.19 -4.23 10.36
C ALA A 63 -6.22 -3.08 10.61
N ARG A 64 -5.19 -3.33 11.42
CA ARG A 64 -4.07 -2.42 11.71
C ARG A 64 -2.73 -3.12 11.52
N ALA A 65 -1.71 -2.33 11.17
CA ALA A 65 -0.31 -2.76 11.05
C ALA A 65 0.62 -1.84 11.86
N ASN A 66 0.16 -1.40 13.04
CA ASN A 66 0.90 -0.53 13.97
C ASN A 66 1.58 -1.30 15.12
N TYR A 67 1.91 -2.56 14.87
CA TYR A 67 2.61 -3.43 15.82
C TYR A 67 3.67 -4.27 15.10
N LEU A 68 4.69 -4.71 15.83
CA LEU A 68 5.68 -5.63 15.28
C LEU A 68 5.04 -7.00 14.97
N PRO A 69 5.42 -7.68 13.88
CA PRO A 69 6.60 -7.41 13.06
C PRO A 69 6.40 -6.47 11.85
N TYR A 70 5.24 -5.81 11.69
CA TYR A 70 5.09 -4.83 10.62
C TYR A 70 6.08 -3.67 10.80
N GLY A 71 6.72 -3.24 9.71
CA GLY A 71 7.77 -2.22 9.77
C GLY A 71 9.07 -2.65 10.45
N ILE A 72 9.31 -3.96 10.61
CA ILE A 72 10.58 -4.48 11.17
C ILE A 72 11.81 -3.96 10.42
N ASP A 73 11.73 -3.78 9.10
CA ASP A 73 12.80 -3.26 8.24
C ASP A 73 12.88 -1.73 8.22
N LEU A 74 12.01 -1.05 8.98
CA LEU A 74 12.04 0.40 9.22
C LEU A 74 12.62 0.68 10.60
N ASN A 75 13.74 0.04 10.93
CA ASN A 75 14.37 0.09 12.25
C ASN A 75 13.38 -0.29 13.38
N PHE A 76 12.65 -1.40 13.19
CA PHE A 76 11.68 -1.91 14.17
C PHE A 76 10.58 -0.89 14.51
N ARG A 77 10.17 -0.06 13.56
CA ARG A 77 9.14 0.98 13.74
C ARG A 77 7.88 0.63 12.94
N PRO A 78 6.84 0.09 13.60
CA PRO A 78 5.54 -0.05 12.98
C PRO A 78 4.98 1.32 12.59
N THR A 79 4.56 1.46 11.34
CA THR A 79 4.03 2.72 10.81
C THR A 79 2.59 2.62 10.32
N GLY A 80 1.98 1.44 10.38
CA GLY A 80 0.68 1.16 9.77
C GLY A 80 0.75 0.69 8.32
N ARG A 81 1.95 0.46 7.78
CA ARG A 81 2.16 -0.20 6.49
C ARG A 81 2.01 -1.71 6.65
N PHE A 82 1.16 -2.34 5.84
CA PHE A 82 0.98 -3.79 5.81
C PHE A 82 2.12 -4.48 5.05
N SER A 83 3.35 -4.32 5.54
CA SER A 83 4.58 -4.85 4.96
C SER A 83 5.64 -4.99 6.06
N ASN A 84 6.71 -5.72 5.77
CA ASN A 84 7.93 -5.69 6.60
C ASN A 84 8.59 -4.32 6.63
N GLY A 85 8.34 -3.47 5.64
CA GLY A 85 8.86 -2.10 5.62
C GLY A 85 8.06 -1.18 4.71
N LEU A 86 8.73 -0.57 3.74
CA LEU A 86 8.09 0.29 2.73
C LEU A 86 7.11 -0.51 1.86
N ASN A 87 5.99 0.11 1.52
CA ASN A 87 5.00 -0.42 0.60
C ASN A 87 5.20 0.18 -0.81
N PHE A 88 4.28 -0.14 -1.73
CA PHE A 88 4.32 0.37 -3.11
C PHE A 88 4.40 1.90 -3.20
N ILE A 89 3.66 2.64 -2.37
CA ILE A 89 3.56 4.10 -2.51
C ILE A 89 4.82 4.83 -2.04
N ASP A 90 5.48 4.31 -1.00
CA ASP A 90 6.75 4.84 -0.54
C ASP A 90 7.82 4.73 -1.63
N LEU A 91 7.86 3.57 -2.29
CA LEU A 91 8.85 3.24 -3.31
C LEU A 91 8.57 4.03 -4.58
N LEU A 92 7.30 4.24 -4.93
CA LEU A 92 6.91 5.11 -6.04
C LEU A 92 7.24 6.58 -5.74
N ALA A 93 7.02 7.06 -4.51
CA ALA A 93 7.38 8.42 -4.08
C ALA A 93 8.88 8.69 -4.30
N ARG A 94 9.73 7.72 -3.93
CA ARG A 94 11.18 7.80 -4.16
C ARG A 94 11.51 7.90 -5.66
N LEU A 95 10.82 7.16 -6.52
CA LEU A 95 11.06 7.19 -7.98
C LEU A 95 10.63 8.52 -8.63
N VAL A 96 9.62 9.19 -8.08
CA VAL A 96 9.19 10.54 -8.52
C VAL A 96 9.91 11.68 -7.81
N ASN A 97 10.91 11.38 -6.97
CA ASN A 97 11.66 12.33 -6.15
C ASN A 97 10.76 13.21 -5.27
N ILE A 98 9.88 12.60 -4.48
CA ILE A 98 9.14 13.29 -3.40
C ILE A 98 9.15 12.44 -2.13
N THR A 99 8.85 13.07 -1.00
CA THR A 99 8.60 12.35 0.27
C THR A 99 7.31 11.55 0.16
N SER A 100 7.26 10.35 0.75
CA SER A 100 6.02 9.58 0.84
C SER A 100 4.90 10.45 1.45
N PRO A 101 3.71 10.52 0.83
CA PRO A 101 2.60 11.30 1.35
C PRO A 101 2.21 10.81 2.76
N PRO A 102 1.96 11.73 3.71
CA PRO A 102 1.55 11.38 5.07
C PRO A 102 0.10 10.85 5.12
N PRO A 103 -0.27 10.09 6.17
CA PRO A 103 -1.65 9.65 6.35
C PRO A 103 -2.57 10.85 6.66
N PHE A 104 -3.70 10.93 5.97
CA PHE A 104 -4.73 11.94 6.18
C PHE A 104 -5.24 12.01 7.63
N ALA A 105 -5.44 10.86 8.28
CA ALA A 105 -6.03 10.79 9.61
C ALA A 105 -5.08 11.20 10.74
N ASP A 106 -3.78 11.38 10.46
CA ASP A 106 -2.83 11.93 11.42
C ASP A 106 -3.14 13.42 11.66
N PRO A 107 -3.45 13.84 12.90
CA PRO A 107 -3.76 15.24 13.22
C PRO A 107 -2.67 16.24 12.83
N THR A 108 -1.44 15.76 12.65
CA THR A 108 -0.30 16.57 12.25
C THR A 108 -0.15 16.69 10.72
N THR A 109 -1.06 16.09 9.92
CA THR A 109 -1.14 16.23 8.46
C THR A 109 -1.95 17.47 8.08
N SER A 110 -1.34 18.64 8.21
CA SER A 110 -1.96 19.94 7.87
C SER A 110 -0.92 20.96 7.41
N GLY A 111 -1.39 22.10 6.86
CA GLY A 111 -0.54 23.22 6.48
C GLY A 111 0.50 22.84 5.42
N ASN A 112 1.76 23.19 5.61
CA ASN A 112 2.80 22.90 4.61
C ASN A 112 3.01 21.39 4.39
N ARG A 113 2.61 20.53 5.32
CA ARG A 113 2.79 19.07 5.21
C ARG A 113 1.92 18.44 4.13
N ILE A 114 0.84 19.11 3.69
CA ILE A 114 -0.04 18.61 2.63
C ILE A 114 0.38 19.06 1.22
N LEU A 115 1.38 19.95 1.10
CA LEU A 115 1.85 20.49 -0.19
C LEU A 115 2.52 19.44 -1.09
N GLY A 116 3.02 18.34 -0.52
CA GLY A 116 3.55 17.20 -1.28
C GLY A 116 2.49 16.14 -1.62
N GLY A 117 1.22 16.40 -1.28
CA GLY A 117 0.14 15.43 -1.37
C GLY A 117 -0.11 14.69 -0.06
N VAL A 118 -1.15 13.85 -0.05
CA VAL A 118 -1.65 13.15 1.14
C VAL A 118 -2.11 11.74 0.77
N ASN A 119 -1.98 10.81 1.71
CA ASN A 119 -2.46 9.45 1.59
C ASN A 119 -3.76 9.24 2.38
N TYR A 120 -4.83 8.90 1.67
CA TYR A 120 -6.17 8.65 2.21
C TYR A 120 -6.49 7.16 2.35
N ALA A 121 -5.59 6.27 1.90
CA ALA A 121 -5.82 4.85 1.84
C ALA A 121 -6.12 4.25 3.22
N SER A 122 -7.01 3.26 3.26
CA SER A 122 -7.50 2.65 4.49
C SER A 122 -7.68 1.15 4.30
N ALA A 123 -7.12 0.34 5.19
CA ALA A 123 -7.21 -1.11 5.09
C ALA A 123 -8.66 -1.57 5.05
N ALA A 124 -8.89 -2.65 4.31
CA ALA A 124 -10.20 -3.22 4.01
C ALA A 124 -11.10 -2.34 3.11
N ALA A 125 -10.66 -1.15 2.67
CA ALA A 125 -11.46 -0.33 1.75
C ALA A 125 -11.64 -0.99 0.38
N GLY A 126 -12.84 -0.87 -0.18
CA GLY A 126 -13.15 -1.25 -1.55
C GLY A 126 -13.69 -0.07 -2.36
N ILE A 127 -14.00 -0.36 -3.63
CA ILE A 127 -14.73 0.53 -4.53
C ILE A 127 -16.14 0.77 -3.99
N LEU A 128 -16.77 -0.29 -3.48
CA LEU A 128 -18.09 -0.24 -2.84
C LEU A 128 -17.97 0.17 -1.37
N ASP A 129 -18.98 0.89 -0.89
CA ASP A 129 -19.01 1.43 0.46
C ASP A 129 -19.20 0.37 1.53
N GLU A 130 -19.73 -0.81 1.21
CA GLU A 130 -19.91 -1.94 2.13
C GLU A 130 -18.70 -2.88 2.20
N SER A 131 -17.79 -2.86 1.22
CA SER A 131 -16.65 -3.78 1.16
C SER A 131 -15.76 -3.65 2.41
N GLY A 132 -15.40 -4.78 3.01
CA GLY A 132 -14.56 -4.83 4.21
C GLY A 132 -15.17 -4.27 5.50
N GLN A 133 -16.48 -3.98 5.55
CA GLN A 133 -17.13 -3.48 6.78
C GLN A 133 -17.02 -4.43 7.97
N ASN A 134 -16.83 -5.73 7.70
CA ASN A 134 -16.62 -6.74 8.74
C ASN A 134 -15.34 -6.52 9.58
N TYR A 135 -14.43 -5.64 9.14
CA TYR A 135 -13.24 -5.24 9.90
C TYR A 135 -13.48 -4.05 10.83
N GLY A 136 -14.61 -3.36 10.74
CA GLY A 136 -14.93 -2.15 11.51
C GLY A 136 -14.84 -0.87 10.67
N SER A 137 -14.49 0.26 11.30
CA SER A 137 -14.47 1.57 10.64
C SER A 137 -13.34 1.69 9.62
N ARG A 138 -13.68 1.98 8.37
CA ARG A 138 -12.69 2.27 7.31
C ARG A 138 -13.16 3.43 6.46
N PHE A 139 -12.22 4.11 5.82
CA PHE A 139 -12.56 5.05 4.76
C PHE A 139 -12.78 4.27 3.47
N SER A 140 -14.05 4.04 3.08
CA SER A 140 -14.38 3.54 1.74
C SER A 140 -13.85 4.49 0.68
N MET A 141 -13.80 4.08 -0.59
CA MET A 141 -13.35 4.98 -1.65
C MET A 141 -14.15 6.30 -1.69
N ASN A 142 -15.47 6.27 -1.47
CA ASN A 142 -16.27 7.50 -1.39
C ASN A 142 -15.84 8.39 -0.21
N GLN A 143 -15.61 7.81 0.97
CA GLN A 143 -15.11 8.58 2.11
C GLN A 143 -13.69 9.13 1.87
N GLN A 144 -12.82 8.39 1.18
CA GLN A 144 -11.50 8.88 0.80
C GLN A 144 -11.57 10.06 -0.18
N MET A 145 -12.55 10.08 -1.10
CA MET A 145 -12.79 11.24 -1.96
C MET A 145 -13.25 12.47 -1.16
N VAL A 146 -14.10 12.29 -0.14
CA VAL A 146 -14.49 13.38 0.77
C VAL A 146 -13.27 13.91 1.52
N ASN A 147 -12.42 13.01 2.04
CA ASN A 147 -11.19 13.38 2.72
C ASN A 147 -10.22 14.15 1.79
N LEU A 148 -10.10 13.71 0.52
CA LEU A 148 -9.36 14.42 -0.51
C LEU A 148 -9.91 15.83 -0.73
N GLN A 149 -11.22 16.00 -0.88
CA GLN A 149 -11.84 17.31 -1.09
C GLN A 149 -11.56 18.28 0.07
N THR A 150 -11.49 17.78 1.30
CA THR A 150 -11.06 18.58 2.46
C THR A 150 -9.63 19.11 2.28
N THR A 151 -8.68 18.25 1.90
CA THR A 151 -7.30 18.66 1.62
C THR A 151 -7.21 19.63 0.45
N LEU A 152 -7.93 19.36 -0.65
CA LEU A 152 -7.95 20.22 -1.83
C LEU A 152 -8.51 21.61 -1.51
N SER A 153 -9.55 21.68 -0.67
CA SER A 153 -10.10 22.95 -0.18
C SER A 153 -9.08 23.75 0.63
N GLN A 154 -8.28 23.07 1.46
CA GLN A 154 -7.18 23.72 2.18
C GLN A 154 -6.07 24.20 1.24
N LEU A 155 -5.64 23.38 0.27
CA LEU A 155 -4.63 23.77 -0.71
C LEU A 155 -5.05 25.00 -1.53
N ARG A 156 -6.36 25.12 -1.84
CA ARG A 156 -6.90 26.27 -2.55
C ARG A 156 -6.70 27.59 -1.79
N THR A 157 -6.67 27.58 -0.45
CA THR A 157 -6.40 28.81 0.33
C THR A 157 -4.91 29.15 0.42
N MET A 158 -4.03 28.23 0.03
CA MET A 158 -2.58 28.36 0.11
C MET A 158 -1.94 28.84 -1.20
N MET A 159 -2.71 28.94 -2.29
CA MET A 159 -2.20 29.19 -3.64
C MET A 159 -3.09 30.17 -4.39
N SER A 160 -2.53 30.86 -5.40
CA SER A 160 -3.35 31.63 -6.35
C SER A 160 -4.20 30.68 -7.22
N PRO A 161 -5.33 31.15 -7.79
CA PRO A 161 -6.19 30.30 -8.63
C PRO A 161 -5.45 29.61 -9.79
N GLN A 162 -4.53 30.32 -10.44
CA GLN A 162 -3.72 29.77 -11.53
C GLN A 162 -2.75 28.72 -11.01
N ALA A 163 -1.99 29.04 -9.96
CA ALA A 163 -1.03 28.10 -9.37
C ALA A 163 -1.70 26.83 -8.85
N TYR A 164 -2.89 26.95 -8.27
CA TYR A 164 -3.69 25.82 -7.81
C TYR A 164 -4.11 24.91 -8.96
N THR A 165 -4.58 25.49 -10.08
CA THR A 165 -4.97 24.73 -11.27
C THR A 165 -3.77 23.98 -11.87
N ASP A 166 -2.64 24.65 -12.01
CA ASP A 166 -1.39 24.06 -12.53
C ASP A 166 -0.76 23.04 -11.57
N TYR A 167 -0.98 23.22 -10.27
CA TYR A 167 -0.55 22.25 -9.26
C TYR A 167 -1.36 20.95 -9.39
N LEU A 168 -2.68 21.02 -9.50
CA LEU A 168 -3.54 19.83 -9.60
C LEU A 168 -3.35 19.07 -10.90
N SER A 169 -3.25 19.76 -12.04
CA SER A 169 -3.09 19.12 -13.35
C SER A 169 -1.77 18.35 -13.46
N ARG A 170 -0.72 18.81 -12.76
CA ARG A 170 0.60 18.16 -12.75
C ARG A 170 0.79 17.15 -11.61
N SER A 171 -0.07 17.17 -10.59
CA SER A 171 -0.02 16.23 -9.46
C SER A 171 -0.39 14.83 -9.90
N LEU A 172 0.21 13.84 -9.23
CA LEU A 172 -0.04 12.43 -9.46
C LEU A 172 -1.15 11.93 -8.53
N VAL A 173 -2.10 11.15 -9.06
CA VAL A 173 -3.10 10.44 -8.26
C VAL A 173 -2.92 8.95 -8.44
N ILE A 174 -2.83 8.21 -7.34
CA ILE A 174 -2.70 6.75 -7.33
C ILE A 174 -3.97 6.16 -6.71
N LEU A 175 -4.60 5.21 -7.39
CA LEU A 175 -5.81 4.52 -6.91
C LEU A 175 -5.65 3.00 -6.86
N VAL A 176 -5.63 2.43 -5.66
CA VAL A 176 -5.45 0.98 -5.47
C VAL A 176 -6.68 0.41 -4.76
N PHE A 177 -7.61 -0.13 -5.54
CA PHE A 177 -8.88 -0.67 -5.05
C PHE A 177 -9.29 -1.93 -5.82
N GLY A 178 -10.34 -2.59 -5.32
CA GLY A 178 -10.99 -3.72 -5.97
C GLY A 178 -10.69 -5.05 -5.29
N SER A 179 -9.50 -5.23 -4.70
CA SER A 179 -9.14 -6.50 -4.04
C SER A 179 -10.15 -6.85 -2.95
N ASN A 180 -10.44 -5.89 -2.06
CA ASN A 180 -11.41 -6.07 -0.96
C ASN A 180 -12.85 -6.28 -1.43
N ASP A 181 -13.24 -5.76 -2.60
CA ASP A 181 -14.55 -6.02 -3.17
C ASP A 181 -14.74 -7.51 -3.54
N TYR A 182 -13.64 -8.23 -3.79
CA TYR A 182 -13.66 -9.68 -3.95
C TYR A 182 -13.42 -10.40 -2.63
N ILE A 183 -12.25 -10.23 -2.00
CA ILE A 183 -11.85 -11.08 -0.85
C ILE A 183 -12.57 -10.74 0.44
N ASN A 184 -13.03 -9.50 0.61
CA ASN A 184 -13.70 -9.00 1.81
C ASN A 184 -15.13 -8.53 1.49
N ASN A 185 -15.74 -9.16 0.47
CA ASN A 185 -17.13 -8.96 0.06
C ASN A 185 -17.62 -10.17 -0.78
N TYR A 186 -17.38 -10.20 -2.10
CA TYR A 186 -17.95 -11.21 -3.01
C TYR A 186 -17.68 -12.67 -2.62
N LEU A 187 -16.46 -12.96 -2.17
CA LEU A 187 -15.99 -14.29 -1.78
C LEU A 187 -16.31 -14.64 -0.32
N MET A 188 -17.11 -13.82 0.37
CA MET A 188 -17.54 -14.04 1.75
C MET A 188 -19.07 -14.12 1.87
N PRO A 189 -19.72 -15.14 1.27
CA PRO A 189 -21.18 -15.27 1.24
C PRO A 189 -21.85 -15.36 2.62
N ASN A 190 -21.10 -15.73 3.66
CA ASN A 190 -21.62 -15.77 5.03
C ASN A 190 -21.80 -14.37 5.67
N LEU A 191 -21.13 -13.35 5.12
CA LEU A 191 -21.17 -11.97 5.64
C LEU A 191 -21.79 -10.98 4.64
N TYR A 192 -21.74 -11.30 3.36
CA TYR A 192 -22.17 -10.41 2.27
C TYR A 192 -23.10 -11.13 1.32
N SER A 193 -24.08 -10.39 0.79
CA SER A 193 -25.09 -10.93 -0.14
C SER A 193 -24.72 -10.77 -1.61
N SER A 194 -23.57 -10.18 -1.92
CA SER A 194 -23.14 -9.84 -3.27
C SER A 194 -23.07 -11.05 -4.21
N SER A 195 -22.50 -12.17 -3.78
CA SER A 195 -22.43 -13.40 -4.59
C SER A 195 -23.77 -14.12 -4.75
N PHE A 196 -24.76 -13.84 -3.90
CA PHE A 196 -26.14 -14.29 -4.11
C PHE A 196 -26.93 -13.39 -5.08
N ARG A 197 -26.53 -12.12 -5.19
CA ARG A 197 -27.21 -11.10 -6.03
C ARG A 197 -26.63 -10.99 -7.43
N TYR A 198 -25.34 -11.24 -7.59
CA TYR A 198 -24.62 -10.99 -8.83
C TYR A 198 -23.80 -12.21 -9.25
N ARG A 199 -23.94 -12.60 -10.51
CA ARG A 199 -22.99 -13.49 -11.18
C ARG A 199 -21.64 -12.79 -11.32
N PRO A 200 -20.52 -13.51 -11.51
CA PRO A 200 -19.20 -12.89 -11.51
C PRO A 200 -19.02 -11.73 -12.50
N PRO A 201 -19.48 -11.82 -13.77
CA PRO A 201 -19.40 -10.68 -14.69
C PRO A 201 -20.26 -9.48 -14.26
N GLU A 202 -21.45 -9.73 -13.72
CA GLU A 202 -22.36 -8.68 -13.25
C GLU A 202 -21.76 -7.91 -12.07
N PHE A 203 -21.07 -8.62 -11.17
CA PHE A 203 -20.36 -7.99 -10.06
C PHE A 203 -19.19 -7.14 -10.56
N ALA A 204 -18.40 -7.64 -11.52
CA ALA A 204 -17.34 -6.84 -12.14
C ALA A 204 -17.90 -5.56 -12.79
N TYR A 205 -19.04 -5.64 -13.49
CA TYR A 205 -19.69 -4.46 -14.07
C TYR A 205 -20.23 -3.49 -13.02
N LEU A 206 -20.77 -3.98 -11.90
CA LEU A 206 -21.14 -3.13 -10.77
C LEU A 206 -19.94 -2.31 -10.27
N LEU A 207 -18.81 -2.97 -10.04
CA LEU A 207 -17.58 -2.31 -9.61
C LEU A 207 -17.09 -1.28 -10.63
N LEU A 208 -17.02 -1.65 -11.91
CA LEU A 208 -16.56 -0.75 -12.97
C LEU A 208 -17.45 0.47 -13.15
N ASN A 209 -18.77 0.30 -13.04
CA ASN A 209 -19.72 1.41 -13.13
C ASN A 209 -19.57 2.40 -11.96
N GLN A 210 -19.40 1.88 -10.74
CA GLN A 210 -19.14 2.72 -9.57
C GLN A 210 -17.78 3.42 -9.71
N TYR A 211 -16.75 2.68 -10.12
CA TYR A 211 -15.39 3.20 -10.24
C TYR A 211 -15.31 4.30 -11.31
N ALA A 212 -15.99 4.13 -12.46
CA ALA A 212 -16.07 5.15 -13.50
C ALA A 212 -16.61 6.49 -12.98
N ARG A 213 -17.66 6.47 -12.13
CA ARG A 213 -18.21 7.69 -11.52
C ARG A 213 -17.20 8.38 -10.61
N GLN A 214 -16.48 7.60 -9.81
CA GLN A 214 -15.49 8.12 -8.89
C GLN A 214 -14.26 8.69 -9.63
N LEU A 215 -13.82 8.03 -10.71
CA LEU A 215 -12.75 8.52 -11.58
C LEU A 215 -13.12 9.81 -12.32
N LEU A 216 -14.37 9.92 -12.77
CA LEU A 216 -14.91 11.16 -13.34
C LEU A 216 -14.95 12.29 -12.30
N ALA A 217 -15.33 11.99 -11.05
CA ALA A 217 -15.33 12.97 -9.98
C ALA A 217 -13.92 13.53 -9.71
N LEU A 218 -12.88 12.69 -9.71
CA LEU A 218 -11.49 13.15 -9.58
C LEU A 218 -11.08 14.09 -10.72
N TYR A 219 -11.48 13.78 -11.96
CA TYR A 219 -11.25 14.68 -13.08
C TYR A 219 -11.97 16.02 -12.92
N SER A 220 -13.22 16.01 -12.45
CA SER A 220 -13.99 17.23 -12.15
C SER A 220 -13.36 18.09 -11.05
N LEU A 221 -12.53 17.50 -10.17
CA LEU A 221 -11.76 18.25 -9.17
C LEU A 221 -10.50 18.94 -9.72
N GLY A 222 -10.16 18.72 -11.00
CA GLY A 222 -8.98 19.31 -11.65
C GLY A 222 -7.76 18.39 -11.74
N LEU A 223 -7.88 17.15 -11.25
CA LEU A 223 -6.81 16.15 -11.33
C LEU A 223 -6.76 15.57 -12.74
N ARG A 224 -5.56 15.34 -13.27
CA ARG A 224 -5.37 14.90 -14.67
C ARG A 224 -4.53 13.64 -14.81
N LYS A 225 -3.54 13.42 -13.94
CA LYS A 225 -2.61 12.28 -14.02
C LYS A 225 -3.00 11.20 -13.02
N ILE A 226 -3.61 10.12 -13.50
CA ILE A 226 -4.27 9.14 -12.64
C ILE A 226 -3.77 7.72 -12.98
N PHE A 227 -3.05 7.10 -12.06
CA PHE A 227 -2.57 5.71 -12.18
C PHE A 227 -3.49 4.77 -11.41
N ILE A 228 -3.97 3.74 -12.09
CA ILE A 228 -4.99 2.80 -11.60
C ILE A 228 -4.52 1.36 -11.86
N PRO A 229 -3.79 0.74 -10.93
CA PRO A 229 -3.49 -0.68 -11.00
C PRO A 229 -4.76 -1.53 -10.98
N GLY A 230 -4.80 -2.54 -11.85
CA GLY A 230 -5.77 -3.63 -11.78
C GLY A 230 -5.45 -4.61 -10.64
N LEU A 231 -6.28 -5.63 -10.52
CA LEU A 231 -6.17 -6.67 -9.51
C LEU A 231 -5.00 -7.61 -9.81
N ALA A 232 -4.26 -7.98 -8.75
CA ALA A 232 -3.35 -9.12 -8.76
C ALA A 232 -4.13 -10.46 -8.92
N PRO A 233 -3.48 -11.59 -9.22
CA PRO A 233 -4.12 -12.90 -9.18
C PRO A 233 -4.47 -13.29 -7.74
N LEU A 234 -5.64 -12.87 -7.25
CA LEU A 234 -6.05 -13.04 -5.84
C LEU A 234 -6.11 -14.51 -5.41
N GLY A 235 -6.41 -15.43 -6.32
CA GLY A 235 -6.39 -16.86 -6.03
C GLY A 235 -5.00 -17.40 -5.66
N CYS A 236 -3.94 -16.62 -5.92
CA CYS A 236 -2.57 -16.97 -5.60
C CYS A 236 -2.07 -16.43 -4.25
N ILE A 237 -2.81 -15.53 -3.59
CA ILE A 237 -2.38 -14.99 -2.29
C ILE A 237 -2.46 -16.09 -1.21
N PRO A 238 -1.62 -16.03 -0.16
CA PRO A 238 -1.59 -17.06 0.87
C PRO A 238 -2.95 -17.35 1.51
N ASN A 239 -3.78 -16.31 1.75
CA ASN A 239 -5.12 -16.47 2.30
C ASN A 239 -6.03 -17.35 1.43
N GLN A 240 -6.06 -17.12 0.12
CA GLN A 240 -6.91 -17.91 -0.78
C GLN A 240 -6.38 -19.34 -0.93
N ARG A 241 -5.06 -19.53 -0.96
CA ARG A 241 -4.44 -20.88 -0.95
C ARG A 241 -4.74 -21.64 0.35
N ALA A 242 -4.83 -20.93 1.47
CA ALA A 242 -5.09 -21.50 2.78
C ALA A 242 -6.51 -22.09 2.93
N THR A 243 -7.46 -21.73 2.04
CA THR A 243 -8.80 -22.33 2.00
C THR A 243 -8.78 -23.82 1.70
N GLY A 244 -7.72 -24.31 1.04
CA GLY A 244 -7.56 -25.71 0.65
C GLY A 244 -8.45 -26.19 -0.48
N VAL A 245 -9.16 -25.29 -1.15
CA VAL A 245 -9.97 -25.60 -2.34
C VAL A 245 -9.09 -26.08 -3.51
N ALA A 246 -7.89 -25.51 -3.66
CA ALA A 246 -6.93 -25.90 -4.67
C ALA A 246 -5.95 -26.98 -4.16
N PRO A 247 -5.40 -27.81 -5.07
CA PRO A 247 -4.27 -28.69 -4.74
C PRO A 247 -3.09 -27.92 -4.13
N PRO A 248 -2.19 -28.59 -3.38
CA PRO A 248 -0.93 -27.99 -2.95
C PRO A 248 -0.19 -27.30 -4.12
N ASP A 249 0.48 -26.20 -3.81
CA ASP A 249 1.26 -25.37 -4.75
C ASP A 249 0.46 -24.67 -5.88
N ARG A 250 -0.83 -24.95 -6.03
CA ARG A 250 -1.71 -24.29 -7.01
C ARG A 250 -2.42 -23.07 -6.45
N CYS A 251 -2.65 -22.09 -7.32
CA CYS A 251 -3.59 -21.00 -7.02
C CYS A 251 -5.03 -21.52 -7.08
N VAL A 252 -5.96 -20.78 -6.48
CA VAL A 252 -7.40 -21.03 -6.63
C VAL A 252 -7.87 -20.49 -7.98
N ASP A 253 -7.85 -21.35 -9.01
CA ASP A 253 -8.11 -20.97 -10.41
C ASP A 253 -9.47 -20.29 -10.61
N ASN A 254 -10.51 -20.74 -9.89
CA ASN A 254 -11.84 -20.12 -9.99
C ASN A 254 -11.85 -18.67 -9.47
N VAL A 255 -11.07 -18.36 -8.44
CA VAL A 255 -10.93 -16.96 -7.95
C VAL A 255 -10.25 -16.12 -9.02
N ASN A 256 -9.18 -16.60 -9.64
CA ASN A 256 -8.50 -15.85 -10.70
C ASN A 256 -9.39 -15.64 -11.94
N LYS A 257 -10.20 -16.64 -12.29
CA LYS A 257 -11.13 -16.57 -13.44
C LYS A 257 -12.14 -15.42 -13.31
N ILE A 258 -12.66 -15.15 -12.11
CA ILE A 258 -13.68 -14.10 -11.92
C ILE A 258 -13.12 -12.67 -11.93
N LEU A 259 -11.80 -12.50 -11.84
CA LEU A 259 -11.15 -11.18 -11.85
C LEU A 259 -10.95 -10.64 -13.27
N GLY A 260 -10.92 -11.52 -14.27
CA GLY A 260 -10.61 -11.16 -15.66
C GLY A 260 -11.53 -10.07 -16.20
N THR A 261 -12.84 -10.22 -16.01
CA THR A 261 -13.84 -9.24 -16.47
C THR A 261 -13.60 -7.85 -15.87
N PHE A 262 -13.19 -7.76 -14.59
CA PHE A 262 -12.88 -6.48 -13.97
C PHE A 262 -11.61 -5.87 -14.55
N ASN A 263 -10.52 -6.64 -14.68
CA ASN A 263 -9.24 -6.13 -15.18
C ASN A 263 -9.31 -5.67 -16.64
N GLU A 264 -9.95 -6.46 -17.52
CA GLU A 264 -10.16 -6.11 -18.92
C GLU A 264 -11.09 -4.89 -19.06
N GLY A 265 -12.17 -4.86 -18.27
CA GLY A 265 -13.09 -3.73 -18.24
C GLY A 265 -12.44 -2.45 -17.70
N LEU A 266 -11.55 -2.55 -16.71
CA LEU A 266 -10.82 -1.41 -16.16
C LEU A 266 -9.84 -0.83 -17.18
N LYS A 267 -9.11 -1.68 -17.91
CA LYS A 267 -8.27 -1.22 -19.02
C LYS A 267 -9.12 -0.51 -20.09
N SER A 268 -10.27 -1.08 -20.44
CA SER A 268 -11.21 -0.48 -21.41
C SER A 268 -11.78 0.85 -20.93
N LEU A 269 -12.01 0.98 -19.61
CA LEU A 269 -12.45 2.23 -19.00
C LEU A 269 -11.36 3.31 -19.08
N VAL A 270 -10.10 2.96 -18.88
CA VAL A 270 -8.96 3.87 -19.10
C VAL A 270 -8.94 4.39 -20.53
N ASP A 271 -9.12 3.52 -21.52
CA ASP A 271 -9.20 3.91 -22.94
C ASP A 271 -10.36 4.91 -23.18
N GLN A 272 -11.55 4.63 -22.63
CA GLN A 272 -12.71 5.52 -22.77
C GLN A 272 -12.51 6.88 -22.09
N LEU A 273 -11.91 6.91 -20.89
CA LEU A 273 -11.66 8.16 -20.16
C LEU A 273 -10.66 9.03 -20.90
N ASN A 274 -9.55 8.45 -21.39
CA ASN A 274 -8.54 9.18 -22.17
C ASN A 274 -9.09 9.74 -23.49
N GLN A 275 -10.03 9.03 -24.13
CA GLN A 275 -10.66 9.51 -25.37
C GLN A 275 -11.67 10.64 -25.14
N ARG A 276 -12.36 10.66 -23.99
CA ARG A 276 -13.48 11.57 -23.72
C ARG A 276 -13.10 12.80 -22.91
N LEU A 277 -11.99 12.76 -22.16
CA LEU A 277 -11.64 13.78 -21.18
C LEU A 277 -10.38 14.55 -21.63
N PRO A 278 -10.52 15.78 -22.14
CA PRO A 278 -9.38 16.57 -22.60
C PRO A 278 -8.30 16.77 -21.54
N GLY A 279 -7.06 16.50 -21.91
CA GLY A 279 -5.89 16.64 -21.02
C GLY A 279 -5.83 15.63 -19.88
N ALA A 280 -6.75 14.65 -19.82
CA ALA A 280 -6.64 13.57 -18.86
C ALA A 280 -5.62 12.53 -19.31
N ILE A 281 -4.89 11.98 -18.35
CA ILE A 281 -3.92 10.91 -18.54
C ILE A 281 -4.21 9.85 -17.48
N TYR A 282 -5.09 8.93 -17.85
CA TYR A 282 -5.36 7.71 -17.10
C TYR A 282 -4.40 6.61 -17.55
N VAL A 283 -3.79 5.93 -16.59
CA VAL A 283 -2.87 4.82 -16.83
C VAL A 283 -3.34 3.59 -16.06
N TYR A 284 -3.56 2.49 -16.77
CA TYR A 284 -3.79 1.18 -16.22
C TYR A 284 -2.46 0.51 -15.82
N GLY A 285 -2.35 0.05 -14.57
CA GLY A 285 -1.26 -0.82 -14.14
C GLY A 285 -1.66 -2.29 -14.22
N ASN A 286 -0.94 -3.09 -15.00
CA ASN A 286 -1.22 -4.53 -15.15
C ASN A 286 -0.58 -5.33 -14.01
N THR A 287 -1.13 -5.16 -12.80
CA THR A 287 -0.69 -5.89 -11.60
C THR A 287 -0.85 -7.40 -11.77
N TYR A 288 -1.89 -7.84 -12.49
CA TYR A 288 -2.14 -9.25 -12.73
C TYR A 288 -0.97 -9.92 -13.44
N SER A 289 -0.55 -9.34 -14.57
CA SER A 289 0.62 -9.81 -15.33
C SER A 289 1.90 -9.69 -14.52
N SER A 290 2.09 -8.55 -13.84
CA SER A 290 3.31 -8.27 -13.08
C SER A 290 3.55 -9.26 -11.94
N ILE A 291 2.51 -9.57 -11.15
CA ILE A 291 2.59 -10.59 -10.11
C ILE A 291 2.65 -11.99 -10.73
N GLY A 292 1.86 -12.27 -11.77
CA GLY A 292 1.89 -13.57 -12.45
C GLY A 292 3.29 -13.94 -12.93
N ASP A 293 4.01 -12.98 -13.51
CA ASP A 293 5.39 -13.12 -13.95
C ASP A 293 6.36 -13.35 -12.78
N ILE A 294 6.20 -12.62 -11.66
CA ILE A 294 6.97 -12.88 -10.42
C ILE A 294 6.74 -14.30 -9.91
N LEU A 295 5.50 -14.78 -9.90
CA LEU A 295 5.14 -16.11 -9.40
C LEU A 295 5.64 -17.24 -10.32
N ASN A 296 5.69 -17.00 -11.63
CA ASN A 296 6.14 -17.98 -12.62
C ASN A 296 7.67 -17.98 -12.81
N ASN A 297 8.33 -16.83 -12.58
CA ASN A 297 9.77 -16.65 -12.77
C ASN A 297 10.49 -16.14 -11.50
N PRO A 298 10.25 -16.70 -10.30
CA PRO A 298 10.64 -16.07 -9.04
C PRO A 298 12.14 -15.87 -8.87
N VAL A 299 12.96 -16.80 -9.39
CA VAL A 299 14.43 -16.72 -9.32
C VAL A 299 14.96 -15.49 -10.05
N ALA A 300 14.35 -15.07 -11.16
CA ALA A 300 14.74 -13.87 -11.90
C ALA A 300 14.56 -12.59 -11.07
N TYR A 301 13.73 -12.65 -10.03
CA TYR A 301 13.42 -11.55 -9.12
C TYR A 301 14.05 -11.72 -7.73
N GLY A 302 14.84 -12.78 -7.50
CA GLY A 302 15.46 -13.07 -6.21
C GLY A 302 14.53 -13.73 -5.18
N PHE A 303 13.36 -14.21 -5.59
CA PHE A 303 12.44 -14.94 -4.72
C PHE A 303 12.67 -16.45 -4.78
N THR A 304 12.54 -17.10 -3.62
CA THR A 304 12.53 -18.56 -3.49
C THR A 304 11.24 -19.08 -2.84
N VAL A 305 10.42 -18.19 -2.27
CA VAL A 305 9.15 -18.54 -1.63
C VAL A 305 8.01 -17.68 -2.20
N VAL A 306 7.08 -18.34 -2.90
CA VAL A 306 5.98 -17.71 -3.65
C VAL A 306 4.59 -18.20 -3.23
N ASP A 307 4.53 -19.28 -2.47
CA ASP A 307 3.31 -20.04 -2.16
C ASP A 307 2.78 -19.76 -0.74
N ARG A 308 3.59 -19.15 0.13
CA ARG A 308 3.26 -18.87 1.52
C ARG A 308 3.79 -17.52 1.98
N ALA A 309 3.17 -16.99 3.04
CA ALA A 309 3.63 -15.76 3.67
C ALA A 309 4.95 -15.96 4.44
N CYS A 310 5.66 -14.87 4.67
CA CYS A 310 6.81 -14.82 5.58
C CYS A 310 6.37 -14.83 7.05
N CYS A 311 5.19 -14.30 7.33
CA CYS A 311 4.64 -14.16 8.67
C CYS A 311 3.13 -14.39 8.66
N GLY A 312 2.68 -15.30 9.51
CA GLY A 312 1.28 -15.69 9.62
C GLY A 312 1.15 -17.09 10.21
N VAL A 313 -0.09 -17.55 10.37
CA VAL A 313 -0.39 -18.83 11.02
C VAL A 313 -1.19 -19.74 10.10
N GLY A 314 -0.98 -21.04 10.26
CA GLY A 314 -1.74 -22.08 9.57
C GLY A 314 -1.23 -22.38 8.16
N ARG A 315 -2.10 -22.99 7.35
CA ARG A 315 -1.80 -23.39 5.97
C ARG A 315 -1.32 -22.18 5.15
N ASN A 316 -0.22 -22.37 4.41
CA ASN A 316 0.47 -21.32 3.63
C ASN A 316 0.83 -20.06 4.46
N GLN A 317 0.82 -20.12 5.80
CA GLN A 317 0.87 -18.95 6.68
C GLN A 317 -0.19 -17.88 6.32
N GLY A 318 -1.34 -18.33 5.79
CA GLY A 318 -2.36 -17.46 5.20
C GLY A 318 -3.72 -17.50 5.89
N GLN A 319 -3.94 -18.40 6.85
CA GLN A 319 -5.23 -18.48 7.56
C GLN A 319 -5.42 -17.29 8.50
N ILE A 320 -4.35 -16.91 9.19
CA ILE A 320 -4.31 -15.75 10.07
C ILE A 320 -3.08 -14.94 9.68
N THR A 321 -3.26 -13.64 9.51
CA THR A 321 -2.15 -12.70 9.26
C THR A 321 -1.19 -12.65 10.46
N CYS A 322 -0.10 -11.89 10.33
CA CYS A 322 0.88 -11.70 11.40
C CYS A 322 0.23 -11.34 12.74
N LEU A 323 0.54 -12.11 13.77
CA LEU A 323 0.17 -11.78 15.14
C LEU A 323 1.19 -10.80 15.76
N PRO A 324 0.79 -9.99 16.76
CA PRO A 324 1.70 -9.14 17.49
C PRO A 324 2.90 -9.91 18.04
N PHE A 325 4.09 -9.39 17.80
CA PHE A 325 5.39 -9.96 18.22
C PHE A 325 5.70 -11.35 17.67
N GLN A 326 4.96 -11.83 16.67
CA GLN A 326 5.29 -13.06 15.97
C GLN A 326 6.66 -12.93 15.29
N THR A 327 7.49 -13.96 15.42
CA THR A 327 8.77 -14.02 14.71
C THR A 327 8.50 -14.32 13.22
N PRO A 328 8.85 -13.41 12.29
CA PRO A 328 8.68 -13.65 10.87
C PRO A 328 9.78 -14.59 10.34
N CYS A 329 9.70 -14.97 9.06
CA CYS A 329 10.77 -15.66 8.36
C CYS A 329 12.12 -14.90 8.47
N LEU A 330 13.22 -15.66 8.46
CA LEU A 330 14.58 -15.11 8.63
C LEU A 330 14.97 -14.17 7.49
N ASN A 331 14.76 -14.60 6.24
CA ASN A 331 15.14 -13.82 5.05
C ASN A 331 13.90 -13.34 4.28
N ARG A 332 13.47 -12.12 4.59
CA ARG A 332 12.25 -11.50 4.04
C ARG A 332 12.35 -11.18 2.54
N SER A 333 13.55 -10.92 2.01
CA SER A 333 13.71 -10.57 0.59
C SER A 333 13.51 -11.76 -0.35
N GLN A 334 13.54 -12.99 0.17
CA GLN A 334 13.27 -14.22 -0.59
C GLN A 334 11.78 -14.54 -0.72
N TYR A 335 10.90 -13.82 -0.03
CA TYR A 335 9.46 -14.04 0.00
C TYR A 335 8.73 -13.00 -0.84
N VAL A 336 7.77 -13.45 -1.65
CA VAL A 336 6.84 -12.55 -2.36
C VAL A 336 5.85 -11.93 -1.37
N PHE A 337 5.28 -12.75 -0.48
CA PHE A 337 4.23 -12.34 0.44
C PHE A 337 4.78 -12.11 1.85
N TRP A 338 4.47 -10.95 2.42
CA TRP A 338 4.77 -10.63 3.81
C TRP A 338 3.84 -11.39 4.75
N ASP A 339 2.54 -11.24 4.54
CA ASP A 339 1.49 -11.86 5.35
C ASP A 339 0.45 -12.58 4.48
N ALA A 340 -0.71 -12.88 5.05
CA ALA A 340 -1.81 -13.59 4.38
C ALA A 340 -2.29 -12.93 3.07
N PHE A 341 -2.08 -11.63 2.89
CA PHE A 341 -2.60 -10.85 1.77
C PHE A 341 -1.53 -9.99 1.08
N HIS A 342 -0.58 -9.46 1.83
CA HIS A 342 0.24 -8.33 1.40
C HIS A 342 1.63 -8.75 0.92
N PRO A 343 2.19 -8.05 -0.08
CA PRO A 343 3.55 -8.29 -0.55
C PRO A 343 4.62 -7.79 0.43
N THR A 344 5.81 -8.39 0.37
CA THR A 344 7.00 -7.86 1.06
C THR A 344 7.47 -6.54 0.45
N GLN A 345 8.29 -5.77 1.17
CA GLN A 345 8.99 -4.61 0.60
C GLN A 345 9.78 -4.98 -0.68
N ALA A 346 10.36 -6.18 -0.73
CA ALA A 346 11.09 -6.66 -1.90
C ALA A 346 10.16 -6.77 -3.13
N ALA A 347 9.01 -7.42 -2.98
CA ALA A 347 8.00 -7.50 -4.04
C ALA A 347 7.44 -6.11 -4.42
N ASN A 348 7.13 -5.27 -3.42
CA ASN A 348 6.69 -3.89 -3.67
C ASN A 348 7.73 -3.07 -4.47
N SER A 349 9.03 -3.30 -4.25
CA SER A 349 10.08 -2.58 -4.97
C SER A 349 10.11 -2.90 -6.47
N ILE A 350 9.82 -4.15 -6.83
CA ILE A 350 9.71 -4.59 -8.22
C ILE A 350 8.44 -4.01 -8.84
N LEU A 351 7.30 -4.10 -8.14
CA LEU A 351 6.03 -3.54 -8.63
C LEU A 351 6.12 -2.03 -8.86
N ALA A 352 6.73 -1.27 -7.95
CA ALA A 352 6.94 0.16 -8.11
C ALA A 352 7.81 0.48 -9.34
N ARG A 353 8.87 -0.30 -9.56
CA ARG A 353 9.73 -0.15 -10.76
C ARG A 353 8.99 -0.52 -12.04
N ARG A 354 8.16 -1.57 -12.05
CA ARG A 354 7.34 -1.95 -13.20
C ARG A 354 6.28 -0.91 -13.52
N ALA A 355 5.61 -0.34 -12.51
CA ALA A 355 4.69 0.78 -12.72
C ALA A 355 5.42 2.02 -13.29
N PHE A 356 6.64 2.28 -12.84
CA PHE A 356 7.37 3.49 -13.20
C PHE A 356 8.12 3.42 -14.54
N TYR A 357 8.86 2.35 -14.78
CA TYR A 357 9.71 2.15 -15.97
C TYR A 357 9.20 1.07 -16.92
N GLY A 358 8.18 0.30 -16.52
CA GLY A 358 7.78 -0.90 -17.24
C GLY A 358 7.28 -0.62 -18.66
N PRO A 359 7.34 -1.65 -19.52
CA PRO A 359 6.79 -1.59 -20.87
C PRO A 359 5.24 -1.48 -20.86
N PRO A 360 4.62 -1.26 -22.02
CA PRO A 360 3.15 -1.21 -22.16
C PRO A 360 2.39 -2.44 -21.62
N SER A 361 3.05 -3.59 -21.50
CA SER A 361 2.46 -4.79 -20.88
C SER A 361 2.28 -4.67 -19.37
N ASP A 362 3.03 -3.77 -18.72
CA ASP A 362 3.03 -3.52 -17.27
C ASP A 362 2.23 -2.27 -16.91
N ALA A 363 2.33 -1.22 -17.73
CA ALA A 363 1.61 0.03 -17.56
C ALA A 363 1.18 0.60 -18.92
N TYR A 364 -0.10 0.93 -19.07
CA TYR A 364 -0.71 1.29 -20.36
C TYR A 364 -1.62 2.51 -20.22
N PRO A 365 -1.64 3.47 -21.18
CA PRO A 365 -0.89 3.45 -22.45
C PRO A 365 0.57 3.89 -22.30
N VAL A 366 0.91 4.50 -21.18
CA VAL A 366 2.26 4.95 -20.82
C VAL A 366 2.59 4.51 -19.40
N ASN A 367 3.86 4.48 -19.02
CA ASN A 367 4.25 4.23 -17.62
C ASN A 367 4.23 5.51 -16.78
N VAL A 368 4.39 5.37 -15.45
CA VAL A 368 4.31 6.54 -14.54
C VAL A 368 5.41 7.56 -14.84
N GLN A 369 6.62 7.13 -15.24
CA GLN A 369 7.68 8.06 -15.62
C GLN A 369 7.25 8.95 -16.80
N GLN A 370 6.76 8.33 -17.88
CA GLN A 370 6.26 9.04 -19.05
C GLN A 370 5.10 9.98 -18.67
N MET A 371 4.15 9.51 -17.85
CA MET A 371 3.06 10.34 -17.35
C MET A 371 3.54 11.59 -16.60
N THR A 372 4.66 11.52 -15.86
CA THR A 372 5.21 12.72 -15.20
C THR A 372 5.69 13.80 -16.18
N LEU A 373 6.06 13.41 -17.42
CA LEU A 373 6.61 14.30 -18.44
C LEU A 373 5.55 14.90 -19.38
N LEU A 374 4.32 14.40 -19.36
CA LEU A 374 3.21 14.90 -20.17
C LEU A 374 2.58 16.15 -19.53
N HIS A 375 2.10 17.08 -20.34
CA HIS A 375 1.53 18.37 -19.91
C HIS A 375 0.11 18.57 -20.41
#